data_AF-A0A2D8LK35-F1
#
_entry.id   AF-A0A2D8LK35-F1
#
_cell.length_a   1.000
_cell.length_b   1.000
_cell.length_c   1.000
_cell.angle_alpha   90.00
_cell.angle_beta   90.00
_cell.angle_gamma   90.00
#
_symmetry.space_group_name_H-M   'P 1'
#
loop_
_entity.id
_entity.type
_entity.pdbx_description
1 polymer ?
#
loop_
_entity_poly.entity_id
_entity_poly.type
_entity_poly.pdbx_seq_one_letter_code
_entity_poly.pdbx_strand_id
1 'polypeptide(L)'
;MATENSKAQNQAFLAQLDRQRLQKPCQRIIDLRGKVTGECQPYEFGDVTHYLDDRSYLILKQLVERMGGRYTVGVYEALMQAIRQFQQQSQQQQPTPVEDDGLLLIRLDKPVSRQAPRMLLTLPVTIQVGELSYHAMTLDVSIDAIRVSMKHVSALEKNDTVNVSFEHFPDAHNTEPTQIAFDVTRMHHEDQRTFAVLRFHDSVGDDIRQAWQNWLSNRNQHSPAELNNEILNLTQNCLLRLYSQQMPSLLCWMGEQQSPNVTALHSSTVCDQIFINTPDLLSVVKRVLSHIEQNNLNCGFVALHAEKLVVIDVSESARLRQFWPWPEKTQLWHFNVTALAVDESIYHPHFDIMAQSDPRIAVDFSRKVSQLKNLIEITDISACLQQLSNDEKQIHADENIEKPAVFFNLPPVSSLKAFIRRQQSRYNVLTPVNLFINSQEHASQTNEVSINGLSLSVNADLPVKIGARVTLHFTRWQSQRPQLNLRSVPYEVKRVQKFAEQTEL
;
A
#
# COMPACT_ATOMS: atom_id res chain seq x y z
N MET A 1 54.61 38.46 -25.52
CA MET A 1 55.03 37.90 -24.22
C MET A 1 54.88 38.87 -23.03
N ALA A 2 55.10 40.19 -23.16
CA ALA A 2 54.95 41.13 -22.02
C ALA A 2 53.49 41.42 -21.59
N THR A 3 52.52 41.34 -22.51
CA THR A 3 51.10 41.64 -22.26
C THR A 3 50.32 40.51 -21.58
N GLU A 4 50.72 39.25 -21.76
CA GLU A 4 50.10 38.09 -21.08
C GLU A 4 50.47 38.05 -19.59
N ASN A 5 51.70 38.46 -19.25
CA ASN A 5 52.19 38.47 -17.87
C ASN A 5 51.47 39.53 -17.00
N SER A 6 51.12 40.68 -17.60
CA SER A 6 50.34 41.74 -16.93
C SER A 6 48.88 41.34 -16.68
N LYS A 7 48.23 40.62 -17.61
CA LYS A 7 46.87 40.08 -17.39
C LYS A 7 46.85 39.04 -16.27
N ALA A 8 47.82 38.14 -16.24
CA ALA A 8 47.95 37.12 -15.19
C ALA A 8 48.20 37.76 -13.80
N GLN A 9 49.04 38.79 -13.71
CA GLN A 9 49.28 39.52 -12.47
C GLN A 9 48.04 40.29 -11.98
N ASN A 10 47.31 40.94 -12.88
CA ASN A 10 46.05 41.60 -12.53
C ASN A 10 44.98 40.59 -12.05
N GLN A 11 44.88 39.43 -12.70
CA GLN A 11 43.98 38.36 -12.23
C GLN A 11 44.37 37.84 -10.85
N ALA A 12 45.66 37.63 -10.59
CA ALA A 12 46.13 37.20 -9.27
C ALA A 12 45.86 38.24 -8.17
N PHE A 13 46.07 39.53 -8.48
CA PHE A 13 45.77 40.63 -7.56
C PHE A 13 44.27 40.73 -7.25
N LEU A 14 43.42 40.65 -8.28
CA LEU A 14 41.97 40.64 -8.11
C LEU A 14 41.50 39.42 -7.30
N ALA A 15 42.06 38.24 -7.56
CA ALA A 15 41.76 37.04 -6.79
C ALA A 15 42.17 37.16 -5.31
N GLN A 16 43.28 37.84 -5.02
CA GLN A 16 43.71 38.10 -3.65
C GLN A 16 42.78 39.08 -2.92
N LEU A 17 42.37 40.17 -3.58
CA LEU A 17 41.38 41.11 -3.04
C LEU A 17 40.03 40.44 -2.80
N ASP A 18 39.59 39.58 -3.73
CA ASP A 18 38.34 38.85 -3.60
C ASP A 18 38.39 37.85 -2.44
N ARG A 19 39.51 37.12 -2.28
CA ARG A 19 39.73 36.24 -1.11
C ARG A 19 39.67 37.02 0.22
N GLN A 20 40.26 38.21 0.27
CA GLN A 20 40.16 39.07 1.45
C GLN A 20 38.72 39.56 1.71
N ARG A 21 37.96 39.88 0.65
CA ARG A 21 36.53 40.25 0.77
C ARG A 21 35.73 39.11 1.39
N LEU A 22 35.90 37.89 0.86
CA LEU A 22 35.13 36.72 1.27
C LEU A 22 35.36 36.32 2.73
N GLN A 23 36.53 36.64 3.30
CA GLN A 23 36.86 36.38 4.71
C GLN A 23 36.30 37.41 5.69
N LYS A 24 35.74 38.54 5.23
CA LYS A 24 35.16 39.55 6.12
C LYS A 24 33.91 39.02 6.83
N PRO A 25 33.68 39.37 8.11
CA PRO A 25 32.43 39.06 8.80
C PRO A 25 31.21 39.56 8.02
N CYS A 26 30.14 38.77 8.02
CA CYS A 26 28.87 39.13 7.38
C CYS A 26 27.83 39.43 8.47
N GLN A 27 27.00 40.46 8.25
CA GLN A 27 25.86 40.78 9.12
C GLN A 27 24.50 40.56 8.43
N ARG A 28 24.50 40.00 7.21
CA ARG A 28 23.27 39.80 6.45
C ARG A 28 22.50 38.62 7.01
N ILE A 29 21.24 38.85 7.39
CA ILE A 29 20.30 37.80 7.76
C ILE A 29 19.91 37.00 6.52
N ILE A 30 19.79 35.68 6.69
CA ILE A 30 19.27 34.77 5.66
C ILE A 30 17.92 34.30 6.15
N ASP A 31 16.87 34.65 5.42
CA ASP A 31 15.49 34.25 5.72
C ASP A 31 14.88 33.58 4.49
N LEU A 32 14.68 32.28 4.58
CA LEU A 32 14.14 31.42 3.53
C LEU A 32 12.64 31.14 3.68
N ARG A 33 11.98 31.69 4.71
CA ARG A 33 10.55 31.49 4.92
C ARG A 33 9.77 31.94 3.68
N GLY A 34 8.89 31.07 3.18
CA GLY A 34 8.09 31.32 1.97
C GLY A 34 8.87 31.26 0.64
N LYS A 35 10.18 30.97 0.66
CA LYS A 35 11.02 30.83 -0.55
C LYS A 35 11.40 29.39 -0.85
N VAL A 36 11.18 28.47 0.10
CA VAL A 36 11.46 27.05 0.01
C VAL A 36 10.25 26.24 0.47
N THR A 37 10.16 24.98 0.05
CA THR A 37 9.05 24.07 0.41
C THR A 37 9.21 23.48 1.82
N GLY A 38 10.45 23.41 2.31
CA GLY A 38 10.76 22.90 3.64
C GLY A 38 10.35 23.82 4.79
N GLU A 39 10.32 23.26 5.99
CA GLU A 39 10.11 24.05 7.20
C GLU A 39 11.38 24.82 7.57
N CYS A 40 11.27 26.14 7.73
CA CYS A 40 12.40 26.95 8.19
C CYS A 40 12.42 27.11 9.71
N GLN A 41 13.53 26.76 10.33
CA GLN A 41 13.78 26.93 11.76
C GLN A 41 14.80 28.06 12.02
N PRO A 42 14.76 28.70 13.20
CA PRO A 42 15.74 29.69 13.59
C PRO A 42 17.08 29.05 13.99
N TYR A 43 18.18 29.52 13.41
CA TYR A 43 19.54 29.11 13.73
C TYR A 43 20.45 30.34 13.89
N GLU A 44 21.32 30.34 14.89
CA GLU A 44 22.19 31.48 15.17
C GLU A 44 23.61 31.25 14.63
N PHE A 45 24.10 32.18 13.80
CA PHE A 45 25.47 32.18 13.30
C PHE A 45 26.03 33.60 13.29
N GLY A 46 27.16 33.83 13.97
CA GLY A 46 27.79 35.15 14.05
C GLY A 46 26.89 36.21 14.68
N ASP A 47 26.21 35.87 15.78
CA ASP A 47 25.27 36.72 16.54
C ASP A 47 24.05 37.19 15.71
N VAL A 48 23.74 36.47 14.64
CA VAL A 48 22.61 36.73 13.76
C VAL A 48 21.72 35.49 13.68
N THR A 49 20.42 35.65 13.90
CA THR A 49 19.43 34.58 13.70
C THR A 49 19.03 34.49 12.23
N HIS A 50 19.25 33.33 11.64
CA HIS A 50 18.85 32.96 10.29
C HIS A 50 17.64 32.03 10.34
N TYR A 51 16.74 32.14 9.36
CA TYR A 51 15.61 31.21 9.20
C TYR A 51 15.85 30.32 7.98
N LEU A 52 16.21 29.06 8.23
CA LEU A 52 16.73 28.14 7.21
C LEU A 52 15.94 26.82 7.24
N ASP A 53 15.72 26.22 6.08
CA ASP A 53 15.32 24.82 6.01
C ASP A 53 16.49 23.89 6.34
N ASP A 54 16.19 22.62 6.55
CA ASP A 54 17.15 21.58 6.96
C ASP A 54 18.38 21.52 6.03
N ARG A 55 18.14 21.51 4.71
CA ARG A 55 19.19 21.49 3.70
C ARG A 55 20.07 22.72 3.76
N SER A 56 19.49 23.93 3.82
CA SER A 56 20.27 25.17 3.84
C SER A 56 21.03 25.33 5.14
N TYR A 57 20.47 24.87 6.26
CA TYR A 57 21.15 24.85 7.54
C TYR A 57 22.39 23.94 7.51
N LEU A 58 22.29 22.72 7.00
CA LEU A 58 23.44 21.80 6.90
C LEU A 58 24.56 22.37 6.02
N ILE A 59 24.20 22.99 4.88
CA ILE A 59 25.17 23.64 3.99
C ILE A 59 25.82 24.83 4.70
N LEU A 60 25.04 25.69 5.35
CA LEU A 60 25.55 26.84 6.07
C LEU A 60 26.53 26.40 7.16
N LYS A 61 26.15 25.40 7.97
CA LYS A 61 26.99 24.84 9.03
C LYS A 61 28.34 24.38 8.48
N GLN A 62 28.32 23.59 7.40
CA GLN A 62 29.54 23.12 6.74
C GLN A 62 30.42 24.27 6.21
N LEU A 63 29.80 25.32 5.65
CA LEU A 63 30.52 26.50 5.15
C LEU A 63 31.14 27.32 6.30
N VAL A 64 30.42 27.49 7.41
CA VAL A 64 30.91 28.19 8.61
C VAL A 64 32.08 27.43 9.23
N GLU A 65 31.98 26.11 9.36
CA GLU A 65 33.07 25.25 9.85
C GLU A 65 34.34 25.40 8.99
N ARG A 66 34.20 25.38 7.66
CA ARG A 66 35.33 25.60 6.72
C ARG A 66 35.97 26.98 6.85
N MET A 67 35.22 27.97 7.33
CA MET A 67 35.69 29.35 7.52
C MET A 67 36.11 29.64 8.97
N GLY A 68 36.45 28.59 9.73
CA GLY A 68 36.97 28.71 11.09
C GLY A 68 35.91 29.15 12.10
N GLY A 69 34.66 28.72 11.90
CA GLY A 69 33.54 29.02 12.80
C GLY A 69 32.94 30.42 12.64
N ARG A 70 33.34 31.16 11.60
CA ARG A 70 32.90 32.55 11.37
C ARG A 70 31.90 32.66 10.24
N TYR A 71 30.81 33.37 10.50
CA TYR A 71 29.89 33.79 9.45
C TYR A 71 30.49 34.95 8.65
N THR A 72 30.85 34.68 7.40
CA THR A 72 31.59 35.62 6.52
C THR A 72 30.85 35.87 5.21
N VAL A 73 31.29 36.90 4.46
CA VAL A 73 30.69 37.24 3.15
C VAL A 73 30.73 36.05 2.20
N GLY A 74 31.82 35.27 2.22
CA GLY A 74 31.94 34.07 1.39
C GLY A 74 30.98 32.96 1.76
N VAL A 75 30.67 32.79 3.05
CA VAL A 75 29.65 31.81 3.50
C VAL A 75 28.26 32.21 3.00
N TYR A 76 27.89 33.48 3.15
CA TYR A 76 26.62 34.00 2.65
C TYR A 76 26.49 33.83 1.13
N GLU A 77 27.49 34.25 0.37
CA GLU A 77 27.46 34.17 -1.10
C GLU A 77 27.42 32.73 -1.60
N ALA A 78 28.20 31.83 -0.99
CA ALA A 78 28.22 30.41 -1.33
C ALA A 78 26.87 29.73 -1.05
N LEU A 79 26.24 30.01 0.09
CA LEU A 79 24.91 29.47 0.38
C LEU A 79 23.86 30.00 -0.61
N MET A 80 23.84 31.31 -0.86
CA MET A 80 22.88 31.90 -1.81
C MET A 80 23.07 31.35 -3.23
N GLN A 81 24.30 31.04 -3.63
CA GLN A 81 24.59 30.38 -4.89
C GLN A 81 24.06 28.93 -4.91
N ALA A 82 24.30 28.16 -3.85
CA ALA A 82 23.80 26.79 -3.74
C ALA A 82 22.26 26.74 -3.81
N ILE A 83 21.56 27.63 -3.09
CA ILE A 83 20.10 27.73 -3.12
C ILE A 83 19.59 28.02 -4.53
N ARG A 84 20.22 28.97 -5.25
CA ARG A 84 19.83 29.27 -6.64
C ARG A 84 20.02 28.07 -7.56
N GLN A 85 21.12 27.33 -7.41
CA GLN A 85 21.37 26.13 -8.20
C GLN A 85 20.30 25.07 -7.93
N PHE A 86 19.91 24.87 -6.67
CA PHE A 86 18.84 23.93 -6.33
C PHE A 86 17.49 24.38 -6.87
N GLN A 87 17.14 25.66 -6.76
CA GLN A 87 15.89 26.18 -7.33
C GLN A 87 15.83 26.00 -8.85
N GLN A 88 16.95 26.17 -9.56
CA GLN A 88 17.04 25.91 -11.00
C GLN A 88 16.93 24.42 -11.33
N GLN A 89 17.55 23.55 -10.53
CA GLN A 89 17.43 22.10 -10.68
C GLN A 89 15.98 21.63 -10.42
N SER A 90 15.31 22.15 -9.40
CA SER A 90 13.91 21.82 -9.10
C SER A 90 12.94 22.28 -10.20
N GLN A 91 13.25 23.39 -10.88
CA GLN A 91 12.44 23.86 -12.01
C GLN A 91 12.68 23.07 -13.31
N GLN A 92 13.86 22.44 -13.44
CA GLN A 92 14.23 21.63 -14.61
C GLN A 92 13.93 20.14 -14.43
N GLN A 93 13.88 19.65 -13.19
CA GLN A 93 13.36 18.33 -12.87
C GLN A 93 11.85 18.35 -13.15
N GLN A 94 11.45 17.83 -14.30
CA GLN A 94 10.09 17.32 -14.45
C GLN A 94 9.85 16.36 -13.28
N PRO A 95 8.69 16.43 -12.60
CA PRO A 95 8.40 15.53 -11.49
C PRO A 95 8.67 14.12 -12.00
N THR A 96 9.73 13.47 -11.48
CA THR A 96 9.92 12.05 -11.66
C THR A 96 8.60 11.44 -11.22
N PRO A 97 7.87 10.76 -12.11
CA PRO A 97 6.62 10.14 -11.71
C PRO A 97 6.98 9.23 -10.56
N VAL A 98 6.58 9.59 -9.33
CA VAL A 98 6.54 8.62 -8.27
C VAL A 98 5.60 7.56 -8.80
N GLU A 99 6.15 6.39 -9.10
CA GLU A 99 5.38 5.24 -9.52
C GLU A 99 4.54 4.78 -8.34
N ASP A 100 3.42 5.48 -8.11
CA ASP A 100 2.31 4.93 -7.36
C ASP A 100 1.30 4.44 -8.39
N ASP A 101 1.28 3.13 -8.59
CA ASP A 101 0.60 2.48 -9.70
C ASP A 101 -0.93 2.54 -9.65
N GLY A 102 -1.55 2.91 -8.53
CA GLY A 102 -3.01 2.96 -8.41
C GLY A 102 -3.71 1.62 -8.73
N LEU A 103 -2.95 0.54 -8.90
CA LEU A 103 -3.47 -0.78 -9.20
C LEU A 103 -3.19 -1.70 -8.04
N LEU A 104 -4.29 -2.15 -7.48
CA LEU A 104 -4.30 -2.93 -6.27
C LEU A 104 -3.98 -4.38 -6.63
N LEU A 105 -2.76 -4.83 -6.33
CA LEU A 105 -2.40 -6.25 -6.40
C LEU A 105 -3.11 -6.99 -5.27
N ILE A 106 -4.20 -7.69 -5.59
CA ILE A 106 -4.92 -8.55 -4.65
C ILE A 106 -4.51 -10.00 -4.87
N ARG A 107 -3.85 -10.58 -3.86
CA ARG A 107 -3.57 -12.02 -3.83
C ARG A 107 -4.78 -12.75 -3.30
N LEU A 108 -5.41 -13.60 -4.13
CA LEU A 108 -6.59 -14.37 -3.70
C LEU A 108 -6.26 -15.46 -2.69
N ASP A 109 -4.99 -15.90 -2.63
CA ASP A 109 -4.49 -16.99 -1.81
C ASP A 109 -4.11 -16.60 -0.38
N LYS A 110 -3.93 -15.30 -0.09
CA LYS A 110 -3.42 -14.85 1.21
C LYS A 110 -4.14 -13.60 1.70
N PRO A 111 -4.82 -13.66 2.86
CA PRO A 111 -5.40 -12.45 3.44
C PRO A 111 -4.29 -11.47 3.80
N VAL A 112 -4.59 -10.18 3.69
CA VAL A 112 -3.74 -9.13 4.20
C VAL A 112 -3.98 -9.01 5.70
N SER A 113 -3.02 -9.51 6.48
CA SER A 113 -3.00 -9.34 7.93
C SER A 113 -1.91 -8.34 8.33
N ARG A 114 -2.22 -7.54 9.35
CA ARG A 114 -1.22 -6.76 10.08
C ARG A 114 -1.07 -7.35 11.46
N GLN A 115 0.13 -7.23 12.02
CA GLN A 115 0.43 -7.68 13.38
C GLN A 115 -0.30 -6.86 14.45
N ALA A 116 -0.73 -5.63 14.13
CA ALA A 116 -1.50 -4.78 15.03
C ALA A 116 -2.51 -3.90 14.26
N PRO A 117 -3.68 -3.62 14.86
CA PRO A 117 -4.64 -2.67 14.30
C PRO A 117 -4.06 -1.25 14.29
N ARG A 118 -4.50 -0.43 13.34
CA ARG A 118 -4.17 1.00 13.30
C ARG A 118 -5.40 1.84 13.59
N MET A 119 -5.16 2.94 14.28
CA MET A 119 -6.17 3.93 14.61
C MET A 119 -5.88 5.21 13.84
N LEU A 120 -6.90 5.79 13.21
CA LEU A 120 -6.79 7.12 12.59
C LEU A 120 -6.75 8.15 13.72
N LEU A 121 -5.54 8.62 14.03
CA LEU A 121 -5.31 9.52 15.14
C LEU A 121 -4.39 10.64 14.68
N THR A 122 -4.95 11.84 14.51
CA THR A 122 -4.19 13.04 14.14
C THR A 122 -3.71 13.78 15.38
N LEU A 123 -2.39 13.82 15.58
CA LEU A 123 -1.74 14.47 16.71
C LEU A 123 -0.57 15.30 16.23
N PRO A 124 -0.37 16.50 16.82
CA PRO A 124 0.86 17.23 16.65
C PRO A 124 2.00 16.44 17.31
N VAL A 125 3.09 16.27 16.56
CA VAL A 125 4.33 15.69 17.06
C VAL A 125 5.51 16.52 16.57
N THR A 126 6.57 16.57 17.37
CA THR A 126 7.85 17.15 16.96
C THR A 126 8.86 16.03 16.82
N ILE A 127 9.53 15.96 15.68
CA ILE A 127 10.52 14.94 15.36
C ILE A 127 11.88 15.60 15.40
N GLN A 128 12.77 15.11 16.26
CA GLN A 128 14.10 15.66 16.47
C GLN A 128 15.17 14.67 16.04
N VAL A 129 16.13 15.15 15.25
CA VAL A 129 17.29 14.38 14.75
C VAL A 129 18.53 15.26 14.84
N GLY A 130 19.39 14.99 15.83
CA GLY A 130 20.51 15.87 16.14
C GLY A 130 20.03 17.31 16.43
N GLU A 131 20.48 18.26 15.62
CA GLU A 131 20.12 19.69 15.70
C GLU A 131 18.92 20.08 14.82
N LEU A 132 18.36 19.12 14.06
CA LEU A 132 17.20 19.33 13.20
C LEU A 132 15.91 18.98 13.95
N SER A 133 14.86 19.77 13.68
CA SER A 133 13.54 19.59 14.26
C SER A 133 12.47 19.79 13.20
N TYR A 134 11.51 18.87 13.15
CA TYR A 134 10.42 18.86 12.18
C TYR A 134 9.07 18.81 12.89
N HIS A 135 8.18 19.75 12.56
CA HIS A 135 6.79 19.69 13.04
C HIS A 135 5.97 18.82 12.11
N ALA A 136 5.38 17.76 12.67
CA ALA A 136 4.60 16.79 11.92
C ALA A 136 3.23 16.55 12.55
N MET A 137 2.35 15.91 11.78
CA MET A 137 1.08 15.40 12.26
C MET A 137 1.02 13.90 12.02
N THR A 138 0.58 13.13 13.02
CA THR A 138 0.29 11.71 12.80
C THR A 138 -0.92 11.57 11.86
N LEU A 139 -0.88 10.56 10.99
CA LEU A 139 -1.99 10.16 10.12
C LEU A 139 -2.71 8.95 10.73
N ASP A 140 -1.93 7.95 11.11
CA ASP A 140 -2.37 6.76 11.82
C ASP A 140 -1.30 6.28 12.80
N VAL A 141 -1.76 5.51 13.79
CA VAL A 141 -0.96 5.05 14.91
C VAL A 141 -1.28 3.58 15.21
N SER A 142 -0.25 2.77 15.45
CA SER A 142 -0.32 1.40 16.01
C SER A 142 0.38 1.32 17.37
N ILE A 143 0.41 0.13 17.96
CA ILE A 143 1.07 -0.15 19.24
C ILE A 143 2.58 0.07 19.24
N ASP A 144 3.21 0.12 18.07
CA ASP A 144 4.66 0.13 17.89
C ASP A 144 5.14 1.06 16.77
N ALA A 145 4.23 1.73 16.06
CA ALA A 145 4.58 2.58 14.94
C ALA A 145 3.58 3.74 14.76
N ILE A 146 4.07 4.81 14.15
CA ILE A 146 3.27 5.96 13.73
C ILE A 146 3.56 6.28 12.27
N ARG A 147 2.53 6.66 11.51
CA ARG A 147 2.70 7.31 10.22
C ARG A 147 2.51 8.80 10.39
N VAL A 148 3.44 9.59 9.88
CA VAL A 148 3.45 11.05 10.03
C VAL A 148 3.52 11.77 8.69
N SER A 149 3.02 13.00 8.67
CA SER A 149 3.14 13.93 7.55
C SER A 149 3.68 15.27 8.04
N MET A 150 4.69 15.79 7.35
CA MET A 150 5.35 17.07 7.64
C MET A 150 5.56 17.88 6.36
N LYS A 151 6.10 19.10 6.49
CA LYS A 151 6.61 19.85 5.32
C LYS A 151 7.71 19.07 4.62
N HIS A 152 8.10 19.49 3.42
CA HIS A 152 9.17 18.82 2.70
C HIS A 152 10.46 18.77 3.55
N VAL A 153 11.05 17.59 3.67
CA VAL A 153 12.30 17.34 4.40
C VAL A 153 13.31 16.75 3.44
N SER A 154 14.51 17.31 3.42
CA SER A 154 15.62 16.91 2.54
C SER A 154 16.71 16.13 3.26
N ALA A 155 16.84 16.30 4.58
CA ALA A 155 17.98 15.78 5.35
C ALA A 155 17.68 14.49 6.13
N LEU A 156 16.40 14.20 6.41
CA LEU A 156 15.99 12.97 7.08
C LEU A 156 16.02 11.80 6.09
N GLU A 157 16.61 10.68 6.50
CA GLU A 157 16.74 9.49 5.67
C GLU A 157 16.10 8.24 6.29
N LYS A 158 15.91 7.21 5.45
CA LYS A 158 15.47 5.90 5.91
C LYS A 158 16.55 5.28 6.80
N ASN A 159 16.12 4.64 7.87
CA ASN A 159 16.90 4.04 8.95
C ASN A 159 17.51 5.04 9.95
N ASP A 160 17.23 6.34 9.83
CA ASP A 160 17.56 7.29 10.90
C ASP A 160 16.79 6.95 12.18
N THR A 161 17.45 7.10 13.32
CA THR A 161 16.80 7.06 14.64
C THR A 161 16.48 8.48 15.09
N VAL A 162 15.22 8.72 15.45
CA VAL A 162 14.66 10.04 15.73
C VAL A 162 13.96 10.04 17.09
N ASN A 163 13.98 11.18 17.78
CA ASN A 163 13.19 11.37 18.99
C ASN A 163 11.89 12.09 18.65
N VAL A 164 10.76 11.47 18.98
CA VAL A 164 9.43 12.04 18.74
C VAL A 164 8.82 12.47 20.05
N SER A 165 8.44 13.75 20.15
CA SER A 165 7.71 14.29 21.29
C SER A 165 6.22 14.41 20.99
N PHE A 166 5.42 14.07 21.99
CA PHE A 166 3.96 14.13 21.93
C PHE A 166 3.45 15.10 22.99
N GLU A 167 2.77 16.17 22.58
CA GLU A 167 2.27 17.20 23.51
C GLU A 167 1.28 16.68 24.56
N HIS A 168 0.57 15.57 24.29
CA HIS A 168 -0.53 15.06 25.12
C HIS A 168 -0.41 13.56 25.42
N PHE A 169 0.81 13.02 25.38
CA PHE A 169 1.07 11.66 25.85
C PHE A 169 1.06 11.68 27.38
N PRO A 170 0.35 10.75 28.04
CA PRO A 170 0.16 10.79 29.48
C PRO A 170 1.46 10.39 30.16
N ASP A 171 2.19 11.40 30.63
CA ASP A 171 3.09 11.20 31.74
C ASP A 171 2.39 11.74 32.99
N ALA A 172 1.92 10.86 33.87
CA ALA A 172 1.16 11.24 35.07
C ALA A 172 1.97 12.11 36.05
N HIS A 173 3.28 12.30 35.79
CA HIS A 173 4.22 12.91 36.71
C HIS A 173 5.12 14.00 36.11
N ASN A 174 4.99 14.35 34.83
CA ASN A 174 5.93 15.28 34.19
C ASN A 174 5.24 16.35 33.34
N THR A 175 5.72 17.60 33.46
CA THR A 175 5.27 18.75 32.65
C THR A 175 6.01 18.86 31.32
N GLU A 176 7.09 18.10 31.12
CA GLU A 176 7.83 18.07 29.87
C GLU A 176 7.30 16.99 28.92
N PRO A 177 7.24 17.25 27.60
CA PRO A 177 6.72 16.28 26.64
C PRO A 177 7.67 15.08 26.54
N THR A 178 7.16 13.88 26.85
CA THR A 178 7.90 12.62 26.74
C THR A 178 8.47 12.46 25.32
N GLN A 179 9.78 12.28 25.22
CA GLN A 179 10.46 11.97 23.97
C GLN A 179 10.62 10.46 23.84
N ILE A 180 10.13 9.89 22.75
CA ILE A 180 10.22 8.45 22.48
C ILE A 180 11.07 8.24 21.22
N ALA A 181 12.00 7.30 21.27
CA ALA A 181 12.88 6.98 20.14
C ALA A 181 12.16 6.11 19.10
N PHE A 182 12.30 6.46 17.82
CA PHE A 182 11.77 5.72 16.68
C PHE A 182 12.80 5.57 15.56
N ASP A 183 12.72 4.48 14.79
CA ASP A 183 13.44 4.29 13.54
C ASP A 183 12.57 4.66 12.34
N VAL A 184 13.14 5.41 11.37
CA VAL A 184 12.48 5.74 10.11
C VAL A 184 12.49 4.52 9.18
N THR A 185 11.40 3.78 9.12
CA THR A 185 11.33 2.55 8.32
C THR A 185 11.01 2.79 6.85
N ARG A 186 10.25 3.85 6.54
CA ARG A 186 9.88 4.24 5.18
C ARG A 186 9.73 5.75 5.10
N MET A 187 10.06 6.29 3.93
CA MET A 187 9.80 7.68 3.58
C MET A 187 9.23 7.78 2.17
N HIS A 188 8.38 8.77 1.97
CA HIS A 188 7.83 9.15 0.68
C HIS A 188 7.74 10.67 0.61
N HIS A 189 8.24 11.26 -0.48
CA HIS A 189 8.24 12.70 -0.69
C HIS A 189 7.26 13.06 -1.82
N GLU A 190 6.45 14.06 -1.55
CA GLU A 190 5.65 14.78 -2.54
C GLU A 190 6.22 16.19 -2.71
N ASP A 191 5.74 16.95 -3.70
CA ASP A 191 6.23 18.29 -4.04
C ASP A 191 6.36 19.25 -2.84
N GLN A 192 5.47 19.14 -1.85
CA GLN A 192 5.40 20.06 -0.70
C GLN A 192 5.53 19.37 0.66
N ARG A 193 5.50 18.04 0.70
CA ARG A 193 5.37 17.29 1.96
C ARG A 193 6.25 16.06 1.98
N THR A 194 6.55 15.61 3.18
CA THR A 194 7.24 14.35 3.43
C THR A 194 6.41 13.50 4.36
N PHE A 195 6.29 12.22 4.01
CA PHE A 195 5.61 11.20 4.79
C PHE A 195 6.64 10.21 5.29
N ALA A 196 6.53 9.83 6.56
CA ALA A 196 7.40 8.84 7.15
C ALA A 196 6.59 7.83 7.96
N VAL A 197 7.07 6.58 7.97
CA VAL A 197 6.61 5.54 8.89
C VAL A 197 7.71 5.31 9.91
N LEU A 198 7.41 5.64 11.17
CA LEU A 198 8.33 5.58 12.28
C LEU A 198 7.93 4.38 13.16
N ARG A 199 8.84 3.46 13.43
CA ARG A 199 8.63 2.31 14.34
C ARG A 199 9.40 2.57 15.64
N PHE A 200 8.87 2.20 16.80
CA PHE A 200 9.62 2.27 18.06
C PHE A 200 11.00 1.66 17.89
N HIS A 201 12.01 2.41 18.30
CA HIS A 201 13.37 1.91 18.34
C HIS A 201 13.47 0.82 19.41
N ASP A 202 14.43 -0.10 19.25
CA ASP A 202 14.54 -1.26 20.13
C ASP A 202 14.98 -0.85 21.56
N SER A 203 15.56 0.34 21.74
CA SER A 203 15.90 0.87 23.07
C SER A 203 14.70 1.34 23.91
N VAL A 204 13.50 1.41 23.33
CA VAL A 204 12.30 1.86 24.07
C VAL A 204 11.90 0.78 25.08
N GLY A 205 11.90 1.15 26.37
CA GLY A 205 11.57 0.27 27.49
C GLY A 205 10.12 -0.22 27.49
N ASP A 206 9.88 -1.35 28.17
CA ASP A 206 8.57 -1.98 28.26
C ASP A 206 7.53 -1.12 28.98
N ASP A 207 7.98 -0.29 29.93
CA ASP A 207 7.16 0.69 30.64
C ASP A 207 6.51 1.70 29.70
N ILE A 208 7.29 2.29 28.80
CA ILE A 208 6.79 3.23 27.78
C ILE A 208 5.86 2.51 26.80
N ARG A 209 6.21 1.29 26.37
CA ARG A 209 5.37 0.49 25.47
C ARG A 209 4.02 0.16 26.10
N GLN A 210 3.99 -0.20 27.37
CA GLN A 210 2.76 -0.46 28.13
C GLN A 210 1.93 0.82 28.32
N ALA A 211 2.56 1.93 28.69
CA ALA A 211 1.88 3.23 28.81
C ALA A 211 1.24 3.65 27.48
N TRP A 212 1.96 3.46 26.38
CA TRP A 212 1.48 3.71 25.03
C TRP A 212 0.29 2.84 24.65
N GLN A 213 0.38 1.54 24.89
CA GLN A 213 -0.70 0.60 24.62
C GLN A 213 -1.96 0.94 25.43
N ASN A 214 -1.81 1.27 26.72
CA ASN A 214 -2.92 1.66 27.58
C ASN A 214 -3.57 2.97 27.10
N TRP A 215 -2.76 3.95 26.72
CA TRP A 215 -3.26 5.22 26.19
C TRP A 215 -4.01 5.06 24.87
N LEU A 216 -3.51 4.24 23.95
CA LEU A 216 -4.20 3.91 22.71
C LEU A 216 -5.51 3.16 22.97
N SER A 217 -5.50 2.20 23.90
CA SER A 217 -6.69 1.41 24.25
C SER A 217 -7.82 2.30 24.78
N ASN A 218 -7.50 3.31 25.59
CA ASN A 218 -8.48 4.28 26.06
C ASN A 218 -9.03 5.17 24.95
N ARG A 219 -8.22 5.50 23.93
CA ARG A 219 -8.62 6.35 22.79
C ARG A 219 -9.36 5.59 21.69
N ASN A 220 -9.15 4.28 21.58
CA ASN A 220 -9.87 3.40 20.65
C ASN A 220 -11.39 3.51 20.80
N GLN A 221 -11.92 3.88 21.98
CA GLN A 221 -13.35 4.07 22.18
C GLN A 221 -13.96 5.21 21.34
N HIS A 222 -13.15 6.20 20.93
CA HIS A 222 -13.64 7.43 20.30
C HIS A 222 -13.02 7.72 18.93
N SER A 223 -12.01 6.94 18.52
CA SER A 223 -11.31 7.15 17.26
C SER A 223 -11.67 6.04 16.27
N PRO A 224 -11.95 6.38 15.01
CA PRO A 224 -12.30 5.41 13.98
C PRO A 224 -11.11 4.48 13.66
N ALA A 225 -11.43 3.19 13.49
CA ALA A 225 -10.48 2.20 13.04
C ALA A 225 -10.04 2.47 11.59
N GLU A 226 -8.78 2.16 11.28
CA GLU A 226 -8.26 2.19 9.93
C GLU A 226 -8.64 0.88 9.21
N LEU A 227 -9.62 0.93 8.30
CA LEU A 227 -10.30 -0.25 7.74
C LEU A 227 -9.72 -0.76 6.41
N ASN A 228 -8.57 -0.26 5.95
CA ASN A 228 -8.09 -0.61 4.60
C ASN A 228 -7.82 -2.11 4.45
N ASN A 229 -7.34 -2.81 5.49
CA ASN A 229 -7.08 -4.25 5.38
C ASN A 229 -8.40 -5.03 5.33
N GLU A 230 -9.40 -4.61 6.10
CA GLU A 230 -10.73 -5.21 6.16
C GLU A 230 -11.42 -5.07 4.81
N ILE A 231 -11.37 -3.88 4.21
CA ILE A 231 -11.88 -3.62 2.87
C ILE A 231 -11.14 -4.47 1.84
N LEU A 232 -9.81 -4.56 1.94
CA LEU A 232 -8.99 -5.36 1.03
C LEU A 232 -9.32 -6.86 1.13
N ASN A 233 -9.43 -7.39 2.34
CA ASN A 233 -9.78 -8.78 2.61
C ASN A 233 -11.21 -9.09 2.17
N LEU A 234 -12.16 -8.18 2.39
CA LEU A 234 -13.53 -8.33 1.90
C LEU A 234 -13.57 -8.34 0.37
N THR A 235 -12.81 -7.45 -0.26
CA THR A 235 -12.67 -7.39 -1.73
C THR A 235 -12.08 -8.70 -2.25
N GLN A 236 -10.99 -9.18 -1.64
CA GLN A 236 -10.38 -10.47 -1.96
C GLN A 236 -11.37 -11.63 -1.87
N ASN A 237 -12.10 -11.73 -0.75
CA ASN A 237 -13.09 -12.79 -0.53
C ASN A 237 -14.23 -12.73 -1.56
N CYS A 238 -14.68 -11.53 -1.92
CA CYS A 238 -15.69 -11.34 -2.95
C CYS A 238 -15.19 -11.82 -4.32
N LEU A 239 -13.99 -11.39 -4.72
CA LEU A 239 -13.37 -11.79 -5.99
C LEU A 239 -13.11 -13.30 -6.06
N LEU A 240 -12.60 -13.91 -4.97
CA LEU A 240 -12.38 -15.35 -4.89
C LEU A 240 -13.70 -16.12 -5.04
N ARG A 241 -14.78 -15.65 -4.43
CA ARG A 241 -16.11 -16.28 -4.55
C ARG A 241 -16.69 -16.15 -5.96
N LEU A 242 -16.52 -15.01 -6.61
CA LEU A 242 -16.95 -14.83 -8.01
C LEU A 242 -16.15 -15.73 -8.94
N TYR A 243 -14.84 -15.82 -8.75
CA TYR A 243 -13.99 -16.73 -9.51
C TYR A 243 -14.38 -18.20 -9.29
N SER A 244 -14.59 -18.63 -8.05
CA SER A 244 -14.90 -20.03 -7.75
C SER A 244 -16.23 -20.50 -8.35
N GLN A 245 -17.18 -19.59 -8.54
CA GLN A 245 -18.46 -19.87 -9.24
C GLN A 245 -18.30 -20.14 -10.73
N GLN A 246 -17.23 -19.64 -11.36
CA GLN A 246 -16.98 -19.74 -12.79
C GLN A 246 -16.05 -20.92 -13.17
N MET A 247 -15.54 -21.67 -12.19
CA MET A 247 -14.60 -22.76 -12.47
C MET A 247 -15.28 -23.91 -13.20
N PRO A 248 -14.87 -24.29 -14.42
CA PRO A 248 -15.54 -25.33 -15.20
C PRO A 248 -15.17 -26.75 -14.75
N SER A 249 -14.12 -26.89 -13.94
CA SER A 249 -13.58 -28.18 -13.53
C SER A 249 -14.18 -28.66 -12.21
N LEU A 250 -14.35 -29.98 -12.12
CA LEU A 250 -14.68 -30.68 -10.89
C LEU A 250 -13.41 -30.91 -10.06
N LEU A 251 -13.42 -30.48 -8.80
CA LEU A 251 -12.26 -30.58 -7.91
C LEU A 251 -12.47 -31.70 -6.88
N CYS A 252 -11.58 -32.68 -6.86
CA CYS A 252 -11.63 -33.83 -5.96
C CYS A 252 -10.42 -33.82 -5.01
N TRP A 253 -10.67 -33.70 -3.71
CA TRP A 253 -9.65 -33.63 -2.67
C TRP A 253 -9.43 -35.02 -2.07
N MET A 254 -8.20 -35.53 -2.13
CA MET A 254 -7.85 -36.88 -1.69
C MET A 254 -6.89 -36.87 -0.48
N GLY A 255 -7.12 -37.81 0.43
CA GLY A 255 -6.31 -38.01 1.64
C GLY A 255 -5.59 -39.37 1.72
N GLU A 256 -4.77 -39.55 2.76
CA GLU A 256 -3.74 -40.62 2.85
C GLU A 256 -4.20 -41.99 3.39
N GLN A 257 -5.40 -42.14 3.98
CA GLN A 257 -5.84 -43.44 4.51
C GLN A 257 -7.05 -43.99 3.78
N GLN A 258 -7.09 -45.32 3.56
CA GLN A 258 -8.17 -46.19 2.99
C GLN A 258 -8.87 -45.74 1.70
N SER A 259 -8.62 -46.45 0.60
CA SER A 259 -9.15 -46.12 -0.73
C SER A 259 -10.67 -46.40 -0.90
N PRO A 260 -11.42 -45.56 -1.65
CA PRO A 260 -11.11 -44.19 -2.03
C PRO A 260 -11.63 -43.21 -0.96
N ASN A 261 -10.73 -42.61 -0.18
CA ASN A 261 -11.09 -41.55 0.77
C ASN A 261 -11.08 -40.19 0.08
N VAL A 262 -12.08 -39.99 -0.79
CA VAL A 262 -12.48 -38.66 -1.26
C VAL A 262 -12.86 -37.85 -0.03
N THR A 263 -11.99 -36.92 0.34
CA THR A 263 -12.17 -36.09 1.54
C THR A 263 -13.22 -35.02 1.27
N ALA A 264 -13.21 -34.44 0.07
CA ALA A 264 -14.20 -33.49 -0.39
C ALA A 264 -14.29 -33.48 -1.91
N LEU A 265 -15.45 -33.09 -2.43
CA LEU A 265 -15.69 -32.84 -3.85
C LEU A 265 -16.31 -31.45 -3.98
N HIS A 266 -15.73 -30.62 -4.85
CA HIS A 266 -16.17 -29.26 -5.07
C HIS A 266 -16.56 -29.07 -6.54
N SER A 267 -17.79 -28.61 -6.73
CA SER A 267 -18.36 -28.24 -8.02
C SER A 267 -18.86 -26.79 -7.96
N SER A 268 -18.57 -26.03 -9.00
CA SER A 268 -19.11 -24.68 -9.18
C SER A 268 -20.47 -24.72 -9.89
N THR A 269 -21.15 -23.57 -9.96
CA THR A 269 -22.39 -23.43 -10.75
C THR A 269 -22.18 -23.75 -12.23
N VAL A 270 -21.03 -23.36 -12.81
CA VAL A 270 -20.70 -23.67 -14.21
C VAL A 270 -20.39 -25.16 -14.37
N CYS A 271 -19.63 -25.74 -13.45
CA CYS A 271 -19.30 -27.17 -13.44
C CYS A 271 -20.58 -28.04 -13.34
N ASP A 272 -21.53 -27.67 -12.47
CA ASP A 272 -22.81 -28.39 -12.35
C ASP A 272 -23.58 -28.43 -13.67
N GLN A 273 -23.55 -27.35 -14.45
CA GLN A 273 -24.18 -27.30 -15.78
C GLN A 273 -23.46 -28.19 -16.80
N ILE A 274 -22.12 -28.26 -16.75
CA ILE A 274 -21.32 -29.10 -17.63
C ILE A 274 -21.63 -30.58 -17.38
N PHE A 275 -21.64 -31.00 -16.12
CA PHE A 275 -21.81 -32.42 -15.76
C PHE A 275 -23.28 -32.84 -15.55
N ILE A 276 -24.26 -31.95 -15.76
CA ILE A 276 -25.69 -32.19 -15.49
C ILE A 276 -26.26 -33.45 -16.17
N ASN A 277 -25.72 -33.80 -17.34
CA ASN A 277 -26.18 -34.94 -18.13
C ASN A 277 -25.45 -36.25 -17.81
N THR A 278 -24.57 -36.26 -16.80
CA THR A 278 -23.82 -37.44 -16.39
C THR A 278 -24.60 -38.18 -15.30
N PRO A 279 -25.25 -39.31 -15.61
CA PRO A 279 -25.97 -40.07 -14.60
C PRO A 279 -25.00 -40.60 -13.54
N ASP A 280 -25.42 -40.52 -12.27
CA ASP A 280 -24.64 -41.01 -11.12
C ASP A 280 -23.18 -40.53 -11.09
N LEU A 281 -22.97 -39.23 -11.36
CA LEU A 281 -21.65 -38.58 -11.42
C LEU A 281 -20.74 -38.95 -10.25
N LEU A 282 -21.28 -39.00 -9.02
CA LEU A 282 -20.48 -39.32 -7.84
C LEU A 282 -19.91 -40.74 -7.90
N SER A 283 -20.69 -41.74 -8.33
CA SER A 283 -20.21 -43.11 -8.48
C SER A 283 -19.22 -43.24 -9.64
N VAL A 284 -19.43 -42.52 -10.74
CA VAL A 284 -18.48 -42.45 -11.86
C VAL A 284 -17.14 -41.87 -11.38
N VAL A 285 -17.16 -40.73 -10.69
CA VAL A 285 -15.97 -40.07 -10.16
C VAL A 285 -15.24 -40.98 -9.17
N LYS A 286 -15.94 -41.67 -8.26
CA LYS A 286 -15.31 -42.65 -7.37
C LYS A 286 -14.58 -43.77 -8.12
N ARG A 287 -15.17 -44.30 -9.20
CA ARG A 287 -14.53 -45.31 -10.05
C ARG A 287 -13.27 -44.75 -10.72
N VAL A 288 -13.34 -43.52 -11.25
CA VAL A 288 -12.20 -42.82 -11.86
C VAL A 288 -11.07 -42.63 -10.84
N LEU A 289 -11.37 -42.06 -9.68
CA LEU A 289 -10.38 -41.78 -8.63
C LEU A 289 -9.71 -43.06 -8.12
N SER A 290 -10.48 -44.14 -7.92
CA SER A 290 -9.92 -45.46 -7.55
C SER A 290 -8.96 -46.00 -8.61
N HIS A 291 -9.24 -45.78 -9.90
CA HIS A 291 -8.37 -46.23 -10.98
C HIS A 291 -7.10 -45.39 -11.07
N ILE A 292 -7.21 -44.07 -10.90
CA ILE A 292 -6.06 -43.14 -10.84
C ILE A 292 -5.12 -43.54 -9.71
N GLU A 293 -5.67 -43.79 -8.51
CA GLU A 293 -4.90 -44.18 -7.32
C GLU A 293 -4.22 -45.55 -7.50
N GLN A 294 -4.95 -46.57 -7.95
CA GLN A 294 -4.40 -47.92 -8.15
C GLN A 294 -3.26 -47.98 -9.17
N ASN A 295 -3.29 -47.11 -10.19
CA ASN A 295 -2.30 -47.09 -11.27
C ASN A 295 -1.29 -45.94 -11.13
N ASN A 296 -1.36 -45.16 -10.04
CA ASN A 296 -0.50 -43.98 -9.80
C ASN A 296 -0.44 -43.00 -10.99
N LEU A 297 -1.61 -42.68 -11.57
CA LEU A 297 -1.69 -41.79 -12.73
C LEU A 297 -1.59 -40.32 -12.29
N ASN A 298 -0.81 -39.51 -13.00
CA ASN A 298 -0.69 -38.08 -12.73
C ASN A 298 -1.58 -37.21 -13.63
N CYS A 299 -1.85 -37.67 -14.85
CA CYS A 299 -2.62 -36.93 -15.83
C CYS A 299 -3.14 -37.90 -16.91
N GLY A 300 -4.31 -37.62 -17.48
CA GLY A 300 -4.85 -38.45 -18.52
C GLY A 300 -6.27 -38.10 -18.93
N PHE A 301 -6.91 -39.06 -19.58
CA PHE A 301 -8.24 -38.93 -20.16
C PHE A 301 -9.19 -39.97 -19.58
N VAL A 302 -10.46 -39.59 -19.47
CA VAL A 302 -11.56 -40.47 -19.11
C VAL A 302 -12.58 -40.41 -20.24
N ALA A 303 -12.83 -41.54 -20.89
CA ALA A 303 -13.94 -41.68 -21.82
C ALA A 303 -15.08 -42.42 -21.13
N LEU A 304 -16.25 -41.77 -21.06
CA LEU A 304 -17.47 -42.34 -20.52
C LEU A 304 -18.52 -42.47 -21.63
N HIS A 305 -19.00 -43.69 -21.85
CA HIS A 305 -20.11 -43.95 -22.76
C HIS A 305 -21.11 -44.89 -22.09
N ALA A 306 -22.31 -44.37 -21.81
CA ALA A 306 -23.28 -45.02 -20.92
C ALA A 306 -22.60 -45.39 -19.57
N GLU A 307 -22.55 -46.68 -19.21
CA GLU A 307 -21.89 -47.15 -17.98
C GLU A 307 -20.43 -47.60 -18.18
N LYS A 308 -19.93 -47.55 -19.42
CA LYS A 308 -18.58 -48.00 -19.75
C LYS A 308 -17.60 -46.85 -19.55
N LEU A 309 -16.65 -47.07 -18.65
CA LEU A 309 -15.60 -46.14 -18.29
C LEU A 309 -14.25 -46.65 -18.81
N VAL A 310 -13.52 -45.81 -19.52
CA VAL A 310 -12.14 -46.07 -19.94
C VAL A 310 -11.28 -44.93 -19.42
N VAL A 311 -10.24 -45.26 -18.65
CA VAL A 311 -9.23 -44.31 -18.19
C VAL A 311 -7.94 -44.57 -18.95
N ILE A 312 -7.31 -43.51 -19.45
CA ILE A 312 -6.15 -43.58 -20.33
C ILE A 312 -5.11 -42.61 -19.79
N ASP A 313 -3.90 -43.09 -19.50
CA ASP A 313 -2.77 -42.23 -19.14
C ASP A 313 -2.39 -41.31 -20.32
N VAL A 314 -1.96 -40.09 -20.03
CA VAL A 314 -1.54 -39.12 -21.07
C VAL A 314 -0.44 -39.67 -21.99
N SER A 315 0.47 -40.49 -21.48
CA SER A 315 1.54 -41.16 -22.24
C SER A 315 1.00 -42.15 -23.27
N GLU A 316 -0.22 -42.65 -23.06
CA GLU A 316 -0.91 -43.57 -23.96
C GLU A 316 -2.02 -42.88 -24.77
N SER A 317 -1.98 -41.55 -24.90
CA SER A 317 -2.99 -40.76 -25.62
C SER A 317 -3.26 -41.23 -27.05
N ALA A 318 -2.31 -41.90 -27.71
CA ALA A 318 -2.52 -42.54 -29.01
C ALA A 318 -3.66 -43.58 -29.00
N ARG A 319 -3.96 -44.21 -27.85
CA ARG A 319 -5.06 -45.16 -27.67
C ARG A 319 -6.42 -44.51 -27.89
N LEU A 320 -6.56 -43.19 -27.73
CA LEU A 320 -7.80 -42.47 -28.04
C LEU A 320 -8.27 -42.72 -29.47
N ARG A 321 -7.34 -42.90 -30.43
CA ARG A 321 -7.65 -43.18 -31.83
C ARG A 321 -8.32 -44.54 -32.04
N GLN A 322 -8.13 -45.50 -31.13
CA GLN A 322 -8.73 -46.84 -31.23
C GLN A 322 -10.25 -46.81 -31.03
N PHE A 323 -10.77 -45.75 -30.40
CA PHE A 323 -12.20 -45.56 -30.16
C PHE A 323 -12.88 -44.74 -31.25
N TRP A 324 -12.14 -44.31 -32.29
CA TRP A 324 -12.69 -43.57 -33.41
C TRP A 324 -13.38 -44.51 -34.42
N PRO A 325 -14.55 -44.13 -34.99
CA PRO A 325 -15.34 -42.94 -34.67
C PRO A 325 -16.01 -43.06 -33.29
N TRP A 326 -15.97 -41.96 -32.53
CA TRP A 326 -16.55 -41.95 -31.18
C TRP A 326 -18.06 -42.13 -31.24
N PRO A 327 -18.65 -43.00 -30.40
CA PRO A 327 -20.10 -43.11 -30.29
C PRO A 327 -20.75 -41.78 -29.91
N GLU A 328 -21.97 -41.54 -30.40
CA GLU A 328 -22.76 -40.38 -30.00
C GLU A 328 -22.93 -40.34 -28.48
N LYS A 329 -22.91 -39.13 -27.90
CA LYS A 329 -23.02 -38.87 -26.46
C LYS A 329 -21.87 -39.41 -25.60
N THR A 330 -20.76 -39.84 -26.20
CA THR A 330 -19.53 -40.08 -25.43
C THR A 330 -19.09 -38.80 -24.75
N GLN A 331 -18.84 -38.88 -23.44
CA GLN A 331 -18.20 -37.82 -22.69
C GLN A 331 -16.70 -38.10 -22.61
N LEU A 332 -15.89 -37.07 -22.87
CA LEU A 332 -14.44 -37.13 -22.72
C LEU A 332 -14.02 -36.11 -21.68
N TRP A 333 -13.38 -36.57 -20.62
CA TRP A 333 -12.83 -35.72 -19.57
C TRP A 333 -11.32 -35.81 -19.56
N HIS A 334 -10.69 -34.70 -19.23
CA HIS A 334 -9.27 -34.64 -18.90
C HIS A 334 -9.14 -34.58 -17.38
N PHE A 335 -8.19 -35.31 -16.81
CA PHE A 335 -7.86 -35.19 -15.39
C PHE A 335 -6.40 -34.83 -15.18
N ASN A 336 -6.13 -34.06 -14.13
CA ASN A 336 -4.79 -33.75 -13.66
C ASN A 336 -4.71 -33.92 -12.14
N VAL A 337 -3.62 -34.51 -11.66
CA VAL A 337 -3.36 -34.77 -10.25
C VAL A 337 -2.24 -33.85 -9.78
N THR A 338 -2.54 -33.01 -8.80
CA THR A 338 -1.58 -32.08 -8.19
C THR A 338 -1.32 -32.49 -6.76
N ALA A 339 -0.04 -32.73 -6.42
CA ALA A 339 0.38 -32.93 -5.04
C ALA A 339 0.22 -31.62 -4.25
N LEU A 340 -0.41 -31.72 -3.08
CA LEU A 340 -0.67 -30.61 -2.18
C LEU A 340 0.40 -30.57 -1.08
N ALA A 341 0.88 -29.36 -0.80
CA ALA A 341 1.66 -29.05 0.39
C ALA A 341 0.80 -28.14 1.28
N VAL A 342 0.27 -28.71 2.35
CA VAL A 342 -0.52 -27.96 3.33
C VAL A 342 0.44 -27.27 4.30
N ASP A 343 0.42 -25.94 4.28
CA ASP A 343 1.18 -25.11 5.23
C ASP A 343 0.29 -24.80 6.43
N GLU A 344 0.62 -25.42 7.57
CA GLU A 344 -0.16 -25.27 8.81
C GLU A 344 -0.17 -23.83 9.35
N SER A 345 0.84 -23.02 8.98
CA SER A 345 0.93 -21.62 9.42
C SER A 345 -0.22 -20.76 8.89
N ILE A 346 -0.87 -21.16 7.80
CA ILE A 346 -1.96 -20.41 7.16
C ILE A 346 -3.20 -20.34 8.05
N TYR A 347 -3.49 -21.38 8.83
CA TYR A 347 -4.70 -21.45 9.66
C TYR A 347 -4.43 -21.42 11.18
N HIS A 348 -3.17 -21.36 11.61
CA HIS A 348 -2.79 -21.34 13.02
C HIS A 348 -3.49 -20.24 13.85
N PRO A 349 -3.63 -18.99 13.37
CA PRO A 349 -4.32 -17.95 14.16
C PRO A 349 -5.80 -18.27 14.45
N HIS A 350 -6.45 -19.00 13.54
CA HIS A 350 -7.83 -19.46 13.72
C HIS A 350 -7.90 -20.75 14.56
N PHE A 351 -6.87 -21.58 14.48
CA PHE A 351 -6.71 -22.77 15.28
C PHE A 351 -6.66 -22.45 16.78
N ASP A 352 -5.91 -21.42 17.17
CA ASP A 352 -5.79 -21.05 18.59
C ASP A 352 -7.13 -20.63 19.19
N ILE A 353 -7.95 -19.89 18.42
CA ILE A 353 -9.31 -19.51 18.81
C ILE A 353 -10.21 -20.74 18.95
N MET A 354 -10.12 -21.68 18.01
CA MET A 354 -10.86 -22.95 18.07
C MET A 354 -10.42 -23.81 19.25
N ALA A 355 -9.12 -23.91 19.52
CA ALA A 355 -8.55 -24.69 20.61
C ALA A 355 -8.91 -24.13 21.99
N GLN A 356 -9.00 -22.81 22.11
CA GLN A 356 -9.53 -22.15 23.32
C GLN A 356 -11.00 -22.50 23.59
N SER A 357 -11.78 -22.75 22.53
CA SER A 357 -13.21 -23.06 22.63
C SER A 357 -13.49 -24.57 22.81
N ASP A 358 -12.91 -25.43 21.97
CA ASP A 358 -12.92 -26.90 22.11
C ASP A 358 -11.63 -27.51 21.51
N PRO A 359 -10.69 -27.96 22.35
CA PRO A 359 -9.43 -28.57 21.89
C PRO A 359 -9.62 -29.80 20.99
N ARG A 360 -10.69 -30.58 21.17
CA ARG A 360 -10.92 -31.83 20.41
C ARG A 360 -11.27 -31.52 18.96
N ILE A 361 -12.11 -30.52 18.74
CA ILE A 361 -12.51 -30.07 17.40
C ILE A 361 -11.29 -29.51 16.64
N ALA A 362 -10.43 -28.77 17.33
CA ALA A 362 -9.19 -28.27 16.76
C ALA A 362 -8.28 -29.43 16.29
N VAL A 363 -8.05 -30.42 17.15
CA VAL A 363 -7.26 -31.63 16.79
C VAL A 363 -7.88 -32.40 15.64
N ASP A 364 -9.20 -32.58 15.62
CA ASP A 364 -9.93 -33.23 14.51
C ASP A 364 -9.76 -32.48 13.19
N PHE A 365 -9.86 -31.15 13.21
CA PHE A 365 -9.69 -30.30 12.03
C PHE A 365 -8.26 -30.38 11.48
N SER A 366 -7.25 -30.19 12.34
CA SER A 366 -5.85 -30.27 11.95
C SER A 366 -5.51 -31.65 11.36
N ARG A 367 -6.02 -32.73 11.95
CA ARG A 367 -5.86 -34.08 11.39
C ARG A 367 -6.46 -34.22 9.98
N LYS A 368 -7.68 -33.72 9.76
CA LYS A 368 -8.34 -33.81 8.44
C LYS A 368 -7.60 -33.01 7.37
N VAL A 369 -7.10 -31.83 7.74
CA VAL A 369 -6.40 -30.92 6.82
C VAL A 369 -5.00 -31.45 6.48
N SER A 370 -4.24 -31.91 7.46
CA SER A 370 -2.90 -32.51 7.27
C SER A 370 -2.92 -33.81 6.45
N GLN A 371 -4.07 -34.49 6.38
CA GLN A 371 -4.26 -35.69 5.57
C GLN A 371 -4.42 -35.39 4.07
N LEU A 372 -4.71 -34.16 3.66
CA LEU A 372 -4.87 -33.81 2.24
C LEU A 372 -3.53 -33.92 1.50
N LYS A 373 -3.48 -34.76 0.46
CA LYS A 373 -2.26 -35.02 -0.32
C LYS A 373 -2.38 -34.63 -1.77
N ASN A 374 -3.53 -34.86 -2.38
CA ASN A 374 -3.70 -34.66 -3.81
C ASN A 374 -5.00 -33.91 -4.12
N LEU A 375 -4.93 -33.02 -5.10
CA LEU A 375 -6.07 -32.42 -5.77
C LEU A 375 -6.16 -33.03 -7.17
N ILE A 376 -7.28 -33.66 -7.48
CA ILE A 376 -7.60 -34.09 -8.83
C ILE A 376 -8.59 -33.09 -9.43
N GLU A 377 -8.18 -32.46 -10.52
CA GLU A 377 -9.02 -31.61 -11.35
C GLU A 377 -9.55 -32.44 -12.52
N ILE A 378 -10.87 -32.47 -12.73
CA ILE A 378 -11.52 -33.13 -13.86
C ILE A 378 -12.24 -32.07 -14.71
N THR A 379 -11.85 -31.94 -15.97
CA THR A 379 -12.41 -30.96 -16.91
C THR A 379 -13.10 -31.71 -18.06
N ASP A 380 -14.34 -31.35 -18.38
CA ASP A 380 -15.00 -31.86 -19.56
C ASP A 380 -14.39 -31.25 -20.84
N ILE A 381 -13.95 -32.11 -21.75
CA ILE A 381 -13.43 -31.76 -23.07
C ILE A 381 -14.22 -32.48 -24.17
N SER A 382 -15.47 -32.86 -23.89
CA SER A 382 -16.32 -33.63 -24.81
C SER A 382 -16.56 -32.88 -26.12
N ALA A 383 -16.56 -31.55 -26.08
CA ALA A 383 -16.66 -30.69 -27.27
C ALA A 383 -15.53 -30.94 -28.29
N CYS A 384 -14.34 -31.36 -27.86
CA CYS A 384 -13.23 -31.67 -28.76
C CYS A 384 -13.57 -32.85 -29.69
N LEU A 385 -14.40 -33.80 -29.24
CA LEU A 385 -14.82 -34.94 -30.07
C LEU A 385 -15.61 -34.51 -31.31
N GLN A 386 -16.33 -33.38 -31.24
CA GLN A 386 -17.15 -32.86 -32.34
C GLN A 386 -16.32 -32.13 -33.41
N GLN A 387 -15.11 -31.67 -33.07
CA GLN A 387 -14.26 -30.88 -33.97
C GLN A 387 -13.19 -31.72 -34.68
N LEU A 388 -13.00 -32.97 -34.28
CA LEU A 388 -12.08 -33.89 -34.95
C LEU A 388 -12.74 -34.38 -36.25
N SER A 389 -12.35 -33.81 -37.39
CA SER A 389 -12.67 -34.33 -38.73
C SER A 389 -11.42 -34.98 -39.33
N ASN A 390 -11.60 -36.05 -40.10
CA ASN A 390 -10.51 -36.89 -40.64
C ASN A 390 -9.71 -36.24 -41.76
N ASP A 391 -10.10 -35.05 -42.20
CA ASP A 391 -9.35 -34.33 -43.20
C ASP A 391 -8.16 -33.67 -42.49
N GLU A 392 -6.94 -34.14 -42.82
CA GLU A 392 -5.73 -33.32 -42.66
C GLU A 392 -5.97 -32.01 -43.42
N LYS A 393 -6.58 -31.04 -42.76
CA LYS A 393 -6.52 -29.67 -43.22
C LYS A 393 -5.07 -29.28 -43.05
N GLN A 394 -4.39 -29.04 -44.16
CA GLN A 394 -3.10 -28.37 -44.12
C GLN A 394 -3.30 -27.09 -43.31
N ILE A 395 -2.64 -27.02 -42.15
CA ILE A 395 -2.53 -25.78 -41.41
C ILE A 395 -1.57 -24.93 -42.24
N HIS A 396 -2.14 -24.11 -43.12
CA HIS A 396 -1.36 -23.05 -43.75
C HIS A 396 -0.96 -22.09 -42.63
N ALA A 397 0.33 -21.72 -42.59
CA ALA A 397 0.72 -20.57 -41.79
C ALA A 397 -0.07 -19.38 -42.33
N ASP A 398 -0.77 -18.65 -41.47
CA ASP A 398 -1.19 -17.30 -41.84
C ASP A 398 0.09 -16.55 -42.22
N GLU A 399 0.22 -16.18 -43.49
CA GLU A 399 1.38 -15.45 -44.01
C GLU A 399 1.58 -14.09 -43.31
N ASN A 400 0.58 -13.65 -42.53
CA ASN A 400 0.56 -12.43 -41.73
C ASN A 400 0.54 -12.65 -40.21
N ILE A 401 0.77 -13.87 -39.70
CA ILE A 401 1.17 -13.98 -38.29
C ILE A 401 2.64 -13.59 -38.24
N GLU A 402 2.91 -12.32 -37.91
CA GLU A 402 4.21 -11.95 -37.36
C GLU A 402 4.53 -12.98 -36.29
N LYS A 403 5.58 -13.80 -36.52
CA LYS A 403 6.10 -14.69 -35.48
C LYS A 403 6.21 -13.83 -34.23
N PRO A 404 5.54 -14.15 -33.11
CA PRO A 404 5.78 -13.43 -31.89
C PRO A 404 7.27 -13.63 -31.59
N ALA A 405 8.06 -12.60 -31.86
CA ALA A 405 9.48 -12.55 -31.59
C ALA A 405 9.66 -12.34 -30.08
N VAL A 406 8.99 -13.16 -29.28
CA VAL A 406 9.08 -13.13 -27.83
C VAL A 406 8.84 -14.56 -27.37
N PHE A 407 9.92 -15.29 -27.08
CA PHE A 407 9.88 -16.18 -25.94
C PHE A 407 9.49 -15.31 -24.76
N PHE A 408 8.23 -15.35 -24.33
CA PHE A 408 7.88 -14.78 -23.04
C PHE A 408 8.54 -15.68 -21.99
N ASN A 409 9.76 -15.35 -21.60
CA ASN A 409 10.00 -15.34 -20.16
C ASN A 409 8.89 -14.46 -19.61
N LEU A 410 7.95 -15.04 -18.86
CA LEU A 410 6.94 -14.25 -18.16
C LEU A 410 7.69 -13.08 -17.52
N PRO A 411 7.42 -11.83 -17.93
CA PRO A 411 8.04 -10.71 -17.25
C PRO A 411 7.64 -10.83 -15.77
N PRO A 412 8.54 -10.53 -14.80
CA PRO A 412 8.09 -10.41 -13.42
C PRO A 412 6.87 -9.49 -13.43
N VAL A 413 5.78 -9.93 -12.79
CA VAL A 413 4.48 -9.25 -12.82
C VAL A 413 4.71 -7.77 -12.47
N SER A 414 4.77 -6.94 -13.51
CA SER A 414 4.84 -5.50 -13.38
C SER A 414 3.41 -5.00 -13.45
N SER A 415 3.05 -4.21 -12.44
CA SER A 415 1.72 -3.64 -12.23
C SER A 415 1.19 -2.97 -13.50
N LEU A 416 -0.03 -3.35 -13.91
CA LEU A 416 -0.90 -2.42 -14.65
C LEU A 416 -1.02 -1.16 -13.78
N LYS A 417 -1.14 0.05 -14.35
CA LYS A 417 -1.44 1.30 -13.59
C LYS A 417 -2.81 1.85 -13.93
N ALA A 418 -3.62 2.19 -12.93
CA ALA A 418 -4.70 3.14 -13.12
C ALA A 418 -4.15 4.57 -12.96
N PHE A 419 -3.93 5.25 -14.08
CA PHE A 419 -3.45 6.63 -14.09
C PHE A 419 -4.56 7.59 -13.67
N ILE A 420 -4.58 7.99 -12.41
CA ILE A 420 -5.25 9.22 -11.97
C ILE A 420 -4.18 10.23 -11.59
N ARG A 421 -3.82 11.11 -12.53
CA ARG A 421 -2.96 12.26 -12.24
C ARG A 421 -3.72 13.26 -11.38
N ARG A 422 -3.54 13.17 -10.07
CA ARG A 422 -3.97 14.22 -9.13
C ARG A 422 -2.77 15.11 -8.86
N GLN A 423 -2.97 16.43 -8.88
CA GLN A 423 -1.89 17.37 -8.58
C GLN A 423 -1.47 17.34 -7.10
N GLN A 424 -2.32 16.82 -6.20
CA GLN A 424 -2.12 16.86 -4.74
C GLN A 424 -2.79 15.67 -4.06
N SER A 425 -2.15 15.13 -3.02
CA SER A 425 -2.68 14.03 -2.21
C SER A 425 -3.83 14.47 -1.32
N ARG A 426 -4.72 13.50 -1.04
CA ARG A 426 -5.82 13.62 -0.09
C ARG A 426 -5.59 12.66 1.06
N TYR A 427 -5.89 13.11 2.27
CA TYR A 427 -5.67 12.38 3.51
C TYR A 427 -7.00 12.04 4.15
N ASN A 428 -7.18 10.80 4.58
CA ASN A 428 -8.31 10.40 5.41
C ASN A 428 -8.08 10.90 6.84
N VAL A 429 -8.34 12.19 7.05
CA VAL A 429 -8.19 12.86 8.35
C VAL A 429 -9.59 13.17 8.82
N LEU A 430 -9.99 12.51 9.91
CA LEU A 430 -11.32 12.65 10.50
C LEU A 430 -11.26 13.71 11.59
N THR A 431 -11.43 14.98 11.19
CA THR A 431 -11.40 16.13 12.10
C THR A 431 -12.83 16.60 12.37
N PRO A 432 -13.27 16.67 13.64
CA PRO A 432 -14.53 17.29 14.01
C PRO A 432 -14.60 18.74 13.53
N VAL A 433 -15.65 19.05 12.79
CA VAL A 433 -15.91 20.38 12.23
C VAL A 433 -17.39 20.73 12.34
N ASN A 434 -17.67 22.02 12.51
CA ASN A 434 -19.02 22.53 12.41
C ASN A 434 -19.16 23.28 11.09
N LEU A 435 -20.03 22.78 10.22
CA LEU A 435 -20.32 23.34 8.91
C LEU A 435 -21.47 24.34 9.03
N PHE A 436 -21.23 25.55 8.55
CA PHE A 436 -22.22 26.61 8.50
C PHE A 436 -22.67 26.85 7.05
N ILE A 437 -23.95 26.60 6.80
CA ILE A 437 -24.62 26.86 5.51
C ILE A 437 -25.87 27.69 5.81
N ASN A 438 -26.03 28.84 5.15
CA ASN A 438 -27.20 29.71 5.32
C ASN A 438 -27.53 30.01 6.81
N SER A 439 -26.51 30.22 7.64
CA SER A 439 -26.62 30.44 9.09
C SER A 439 -27.13 29.25 9.92
N GLN A 440 -27.24 28.05 9.32
CA GLN A 440 -27.49 26.80 10.04
C GLN A 440 -26.19 26.06 10.30
N GLU A 441 -26.07 25.47 11.48
CA GLU A 441 -24.90 24.73 11.94
C GLU A 441 -25.14 23.23 11.86
N HIS A 442 -24.19 22.51 11.25
CA HIS A 442 -24.21 21.06 11.14
C HIS A 442 -22.89 20.50 11.67
N ALA A 443 -22.95 19.73 12.77
CA ALA A 443 -21.81 19.00 13.28
C ALA A 443 -21.47 17.82 12.35
N SER A 444 -20.20 17.70 11.97
CA SER A 444 -19.72 16.64 11.08
C SER A 444 -18.23 16.38 11.35
N GLN A 445 -17.64 15.47 10.57
CA GLN A 445 -16.22 15.23 10.51
C GLN A 445 -15.78 15.30 9.04
N THR A 446 -14.59 15.82 8.80
CA THR A 446 -13.98 15.72 7.46
C THR A 446 -13.79 14.25 7.09
N ASN A 447 -13.98 13.88 5.83
CA ASN A 447 -13.69 12.54 5.31
C ASN A 447 -12.28 12.50 4.72
N GLU A 448 -12.04 13.35 3.72
CA GLU A 448 -10.75 13.57 3.07
C GLU A 448 -10.32 15.03 3.21
N VAL A 449 -9.03 15.30 3.38
CA VAL A 449 -8.46 16.65 3.40
C VAL A 449 -7.25 16.71 2.47
N SER A 450 -7.09 17.79 1.73
CA SER A 450 -5.92 18.13 0.92
C SER A 450 -5.49 19.56 1.23
N ILE A 451 -4.37 20.00 0.66
CA ILE A 451 -3.91 21.38 0.82
C ILE A 451 -4.88 22.42 0.23
N ASN A 452 -5.71 22.03 -0.77
CA ASN A 452 -6.62 22.94 -1.47
C ASN A 452 -8.11 22.69 -1.20
N GLY A 453 -8.46 21.74 -0.33
CA GLY A 453 -9.86 21.42 -0.09
C GLY A 453 -10.04 20.19 0.79
N LEU A 454 -11.29 19.94 1.18
CA LEU A 454 -11.70 18.81 2.00
C LEU A 454 -13.07 18.31 1.54
N SER A 455 -13.39 17.07 1.90
CA SER A 455 -14.75 16.54 1.83
C SER A 455 -15.28 16.24 3.23
N LEU A 456 -16.59 16.21 3.38
CA LEU A 456 -17.27 15.84 4.60
C LEU A 456 -18.66 15.28 4.27
N SER A 457 -19.22 14.49 5.18
CA SER A 457 -20.59 14.00 5.06
C SER A 457 -21.47 14.47 6.21
N VAL A 458 -22.65 14.98 5.88
CA VAL A 458 -23.67 15.39 6.85
C VAL A 458 -24.87 14.48 6.73
N ASN A 459 -25.35 13.95 7.85
CA ASN A 459 -26.55 13.13 7.93
C ASN A 459 -27.82 14.02 7.88
N ALA A 460 -27.93 14.80 6.82
CA ALA A 460 -29.09 15.61 6.49
C ALA A 460 -29.11 15.89 4.99
N ASP A 461 -30.31 16.09 4.43
CA ASP A 461 -30.47 16.58 3.07
C ASP A 461 -30.21 18.10 3.04
N LEU A 462 -29.00 18.51 2.67
CA LEU A 462 -28.60 19.91 2.68
C LEU A 462 -29.04 20.61 1.38
N PRO A 463 -29.69 21.79 1.46
CA PRO A 463 -30.09 22.58 0.28
C PRO A 463 -28.88 23.37 -0.27
N VAL A 464 -27.82 22.69 -0.66
CA VAL A 464 -26.56 23.29 -1.13
C VAL A 464 -26.27 22.94 -2.60
N LYS A 465 -25.70 23.91 -3.33
CA LYS A 465 -25.36 23.79 -4.75
C LYS A 465 -23.86 23.93 -4.95
N ILE A 466 -23.34 23.35 -6.04
CA ILE A 466 -21.97 23.59 -6.49
C ILE A 466 -21.77 25.10 -6.71
N GLY A 467 -20.65 25.63 -6.23
CA GLY A 467 -20.30 27.05 -6.24
C GLY A 467 -20.79 27.82 -5.00
N ALA A 468 -21.60 27.22 -4.13
CA ALA A 468 -22.03 27.87 -2.89
C ALA A 468 -20.85 28.09 -1.94
N ARG A 469 -20.86 29.22 -1.22
CA ARG A 469 -19.90 29.50 -0.15
C ARG A 469 -20.41 28.95 1.17
N VAL A 470 -19.55 28.27 1.89
CA VAL A 470 -19.81 27.70 3.21
C VAL A 470 -18.66 28.07 4.14
N THR A 471 -18.89 28.05 5.45
CA THR A 471 -17.80 28.25 6.42
C THR A 471 -17.68 27.07 7.36
N LEU A 472 -16.44 26.71 7.70
CA LEU A 472 -16.12 25.65 8.64
C LEU A 472 -15.50 26.21 9.91
N HIS A 473 -15.94 25.68 11.05
CA HIS A 473 -15.32 25.88 12.35
C HIS A 473 -14.55 24.61 12.74
N PHE A 474 -13.23 24.71 12.81
CA PHE A 474 -12.36 23.63 13.29
C PHE A 474 -12.19 23.74 14.81
N THR A 475 -13.20 23.28 15.56
CA THR A 475 -13.30 23.43 17.02
C THR A 475 -12.02 23.01 17.75
N ARG A 476 -11.48 21.83 17.41
CA ARG A 476 -10.26 21.29 18.02
C ARG A 476 -9.01 22.12 17.69
N TRP A 477 -8.81 22.49 16.43
CA TRP A 477 -7.62 23.23 16.02
C TRP A 477 -7.63 24.68 16.50
N GLN A 478 -8.81 25.29 16.60
CA GLN A 478 -8.96 26.64 17.16
C GLN A 478 -8.44 26.71 18.60
N SER A 479 -8.71 25.67 19.41
CA SER A 479 -8.21 25.57 20.78
C SER A 479 -6.69 25.39 20.83
N GLN A 480 -6.11 24.68 19.85
CA GLN A 480 -4.66 24.43 19.77
C GLN A 480 -3.88 25.63 19.20
N ARG A 481 -4.50 26.45 18.36
CA ARG A 481 -3.87 27.61 17.72
C ARG A 481 -4.75 28.87 17.88
N PRO A 482 -4.83 29.46 19.09
CA PRO A 482 -5.72 30.59 19.38
C PRO A 482 -5.47 31.84 18.53
N GLN A 483 -4.25 31.97 18.00
CA GLN A 483 -3.82 33.11 17.19
C GLN A 483 -4.39 33.09 15.75
N LEU A 484 -4.86 31.93 15.28
CA LEU A 484 -5.46 31.77 13.96
C LEU A 484 -7.00 31.82 14.09
N ASN A 485 -7.68 32.48 13.15
CA ASN A 485 -9.13 32.42 13.06
C ASN A 485 -9.57 31.17 12.28
N LEU A 486 -9.82 30.09 13.01
CA LEU A 486 -10.31 28.81 12.52
C LEU A 486 -11.81 28.60 12.83
N ARG A 487 -12.52 29.65 13.26
CA ARG A 487 -13.96 29.62 13.57
C ARG A 487 -14.86 29.82 12.35
N SER A 488 -14.35 30.45 11.31
CA SER A 488 -15.14 30.80 10.12
C SER A 488 -14.30 30.72 8.84
N VAL A 489 -13.68 29.56 8.59
CA VAL A 489 -12.83 29.36 7.42
C VAL A 489 -13.71 29.21 6.17
N PRO A 490 -13.60 30.08 5.15
CA PRO A 490 -14.47 30.04 3.98
C PRO A 490 -14.04 28.98 2.97
N TYR A 491 -15.02 28.24 2.45
CA TYR A 491 -14.86 27.25 1.38
C TYR A 491 -15.91 27.46 0.28
N GLU A 492 -15.58 27.00 -0.93
CA GLU A 492 -16.51 26.93 -2.06
C GLU A 492 -16.83 25.46 -2.34
N VAL A 493 -18.11 25.12 -2.42
CA VAL A 493 -18.57 23.75 -2.67
C VAL A 493 -18.25 23.36 -4.11
N LYS A 494 -17.42 22.35 -4.33
CA LYS A 494 -17.05 21.87 -5.67
C LYS A 494 -17.80 20.61 -6.10
N ARG A 495 -18.34 19.85 -5.16
CA ARG A 495 -19.11 18.62 -5.41
C ARG A 495 -20.27 18.55 -4.41
N VAL A 496 -21.37 17.93 -4.82
CA VAL A 496 -22.48 17.58 -3.93
C VAL A 496 -22.95 16.19 -4.35
N GLN A 497 -22.93 15.24 -3.42
CA GLN A 497 -23.43 13.89 -3.65
C GLN A 497 -24.45 13.55 -2.56
N LYS A 498 -25.63 13.06 -2.95
CA LYS A 498 -26.72 12.74 -2.03
C LYS A 498 -27.01 11.25 -2.08
N PHE A 499 -27.06 10.60 -0.91
CA PHE A 499 -27.40 9.19 -0.77
C PHE A 499 -28.08 8.95 0.57
N ALA A 500 -29.27 8.32 0.57
CA ALA A 500 -29.98 7.91 1.79
C ALA A 500 -30.04 8.98 2.91
N GLU A 501 -30.58 10.17 2.60
CA GLU A 501 -30.68 11.34 3.52
C GLU A 501 -29.34 11.93 4.00
N GLN A 502 -28.23 11.47 3.44
CA GLN A 502 -26.89 12.02 3.67
C GLN A 502 -26.47 12.91 2.49
N THR A 503 -25.85 14.06 2.80
CA THR A 503 -25.21 14.93 1.81
C THR A 503 -23.70 14.93 2.03
N GLU A 504 -22.94 14.52 1.02
CA GLU A 504 -21.48 14.64 0.94
C GLU A 504 -21.10 15.86 0.10
N LEU A 505 -20.16 16.68 0.60
CA LEU A 505 -19.67 17.92 -0.02
C LEU A 505 -18.21 17.80 -0.45
#